data_AF-A0A2M8NF14-F1
#
_entry.id   AF-A0A2M8NF14-F1
#
_cell.length_a   1.000
_cell.length_b   1.000
_cell.length_c   1.000
_cell.angle_alpha   90.00
_cell.angle_beta   90.00
_cell.angle_gamma   90.00
#
_symmetry.space_group_name_H-M   'P 1'
#
loop_
_entity.id
_entity.type
_entity.pdbx_description
1 polymer ?
#
loop_
_entity_poly.entity_id
_entity_poly.type
_entity_poly.pdbx_seq_one_letter_code
_entity_poly.pdbx_strand_id
1 'polypeptide(L)' 'MERSPLIAYGIVFLLALVVTLLLIPVAQRLGQRFGVTAKLGGRHQTEGDARRVSKLGGIALFGGFAVAALAAQALPVPR' A
#
# COMPACT_ATOMS: atom_id res chain seq x y z
N MET A 1 3.62 -4.11 33.23
CA MET A 1 4.57 -3.90 32.11
C MET A 1 4.02 -2.75 31.27
N GLU A 2 4.27 -1.51 31.70
CA GLU A 2 3.89 -0.31 30.95
C GLU A 2 4.71 -0.29 29.66
N ARG A 3 4.17 -0.85 28.58
CA ARG A 3 4.78 -0.72 27.27
C ARG A 3 4.48 0.69 26.79
N SER A 4 5.53 1.48 26.55
CA SER A 4 5.40 2.84 26.03
C SER A 4 4.54 2.81 24.76
N PRO A 5 3.42 3.57 24.69
CA PRO A 5 2.48 3.51 23.58
C PRO A 5 3.14 3.83 22.23
N LEU A 6 4.21 4.62 22.26
CA LEU A 6 5.10 4.92 21.15
C LEU A 6 5.62 3.67 20.42
N ILE A 7 5.96 2.61 21.15
CA ILE A 7 6.46 1.37 20.56
C ILE A 7 5.34 0.68 19.77
N ALA A 8 4.12 0.67 20.31
CA ALA A 8 2.97 0.08 19.63
C ALA A 8 2.64 0.85 18.33
N TYR A 9 2.65 2.19 18.38
CA TYR A 9 2.47 3.02 17.18
C TYR A 9 3.57 2.78 16.14
N GLY A 10 4.83 2.69 16.57
CA GLY A 10 5.96 2.40 15.69
C GLY A 10 5.84 1.03 15.01
N ILE A 11 5.39 0.00 15.74
CA ILE A 11 5.15 -1.35 15.19
C ILE A 11 4.06 -1.31 14.12
N VAL A 12 2.91 -0.68 14.41
CA VAL A 12 1.79 -0.60 13.46
C VAL A 12 2.20 0.16 12.20
N PHE A 13 2.95 1.26 12.34
CA PHE A 13 3.47 2.02 11.20
C PHE A 13 4.43 1.20 10.34
N LEU A 14 5.42 0.55 10.97
CA LEU A 14 6.39 -0.29 10.25
C LEU A 14 5.70 -1.46 9.55
N LEU A 15 4.70 -2.07 10.21
CA LEU A 15 3.91 -3.15 9.63
C LEU A 15 3.15 -2.66 8.39
N ALA A 16 2.44 -1.52 8.49
CA ALA A 16 1.76 -0.92 7.35
C ALA A 16 2.74 -0.65 6.18
N LEU A 17 3.89 -0.04 6.49
CA LEU A 17 4.92 0.30 5.52
C LEU A 17 5.46 -0.94 4.80
N VAL A 18 5.86 -1.96 5.55
CA VAL A 18 6.40 -3.21 4.99
C VAL A 18 5.36 -3.92 4.13
N VAL A 19 4.12 -4.05 4.62
CA VAL A 19 3.04 -4.72 3.87
C VAL A 19 2.73 -3.96 2.59
N THR A 20 2.64 -2.63 2.62
CA THR A 20 2.44 -1.82 1.42
C THR A 20 3.59 -2.01 0.43
N LEU A 21 4.84 -1.95 0.87
CA LEU A 21 6.01 -2.16 0.00
C LEU A 21 6.01 -3.53 -0.66
N LEU A 22 5.61 -4.59 0.06
CA LEU A 22 5.48 -5.94 -0.48
C LEU A 22 4.32 -6.08 -1.48
N LEU A 23 3.23 -5.34 -1.28
CA LEU A 23 2.07 -5.36 -2.17
C LEU A 23 2.28 -4.53 -3.46
N ILE A 24 3.19 -3.55 -3.47
CA ILE A 24 3.50 -2.76 -4.68
C ILE A 24 3.84 -3.62 -5.90
N PRO A 25 4.83 -4.54 -5.86
CA PRO A 25 5.15 -5.37 -7.03
C PRO A 25 4.00 -6.29 -7.43
N VAL A 26 3.18 -6.73 -6.47
CA VAL A 26 1.97 -7.54 -6.73
C VAL A 26 0.95 -6.70 -7.48
N ALA A 27 0.64 -5.49 -7.01
CA ALA A 27 -0.29 -4.56 -7.66
C ALA A 27 0.21 -4.12 -9.05
N GLN A 28 1.53 -3.99 -9.23
CA GLN A 28 2.13 -3.73 -10.53
C GLN A 28 1.91 -4.90 -11.50
N ARG A 29 2.27 -6.13 -11.10
CA ARG A 29 2.07 -7.33 -11.93
C ARG A 29 0.60 -7.57 -12.24
N LEU A 30 -0.28 -7.34 -11.27
CA LEU A 30 -1.72 -7.52 -11.44
C LEU A 30 -2.30 -6.49 -12.42
N GLY A 31 -1.88 -5.23 -12.30
CA GLY A 31 -2.30 -4.17 -13.22
C GLY A 31 -1.83 -4.44 -14.65
N GLN A 32 -0.60 -4.93 -14.82
CA GLN A 32 -0.09 -5.35 -16.13
C GLN A 32 -0.85 -6.56 -16.68
N ARG A 33 -1.12 -7.59 -15.86
CA ARG A 33 -1.81 -8.82 -16.27
C ARG A 33 -3.25 -8.57 -16.71
N PHE A 34 -3.96 -7.68 -16.02
CA PHE A 34 -5.35 -7.33 -16.37
C PHE A 34 -5.47 -6.13 -17.31
N GLY A 35 -4.35 -5.55 -17.78
CA GLY A 35 -4.36 -4.37 -18.64
C GLY A 35 -4.89 -3.09 -17.97
N VAL A 36 -4.94 -3.07 -16.62
CA VAL A 36 -5.32 -1.93 -15.79
C VAL A 36 -4.11 -1.02 -15.58
N THR A 37 -3.55 -0.55 -16.69
CA THR A 37 -2.40 0.34 -16.74
C THR A 37 -2.78 1.69 -17.34
N ALA A 38 -1.95 2.69 -17.09
CA ALA A 38 -1.93 3.90 -17.89
C ALA A 38 -1.74 3.56 -19.38
N LYS A 39 -2.39 4.33 -20.25
CA LYS A 39 -2.37 4.13 -21.71
C LYS A 39 -2.10 5.48 -22.35
N LEU A 40 -1.20 5.50 -23.32
CA LEU A 40 -0.94 6.68 -24.14
C LEU A 40 -2.22 7.04 -24.90
N GLY A 41 -2.75 8.24 -24.65
CA GLY A 41 -3.93 8.74 -25.37
C GLY A 41 -4.38 10.13 -24.91
N GLY A 42 -4.90 10.93 -25.85
CA GLY A 42 -5.45 12.25 -25.59
C GLY A 42 -4.43 13.40 -25.57
N ARG A 43 -4.83 14.53 -24.97
CA ARG A 43 -4.05 15.80 -24.91
C ARG A 43 -2.95 15.80 -23.84
N HIS A 44 -2.92 14.83 -22.94
CA HIS A 44 -1.90 14.70 -21.90
C HIS A 44 -1.24 13.33 -22.00
N GLN A 45 -0.01 13.33 -22.49
CA GLN A 45 0.87 12.17 -22.47
C GLN A 45 1.89 12.41 -21.38
N THR A 46 1.82 11.64 -20.30
CA THR A 46 2.80 11.67 -19.22
C THR A 46 3.79 10.52 -19.36
N GLU A 47 4.94 10.62 -18.70
CA GLU A 47 5.89 9.51 -18.64
C GLU A 47 5.25 8.24 -18.01
N GLY A 48 4.27 8.42 -17.13
CA GLY A 48 3.49 7.32 -16.55
C GLY A 48 2.66 6.56 -17.58
N ASP A 49 2.11 7.25 -18.58
CA ASP A 49 1.38 6.63 -19.69
C ASP A 49 2.33 5.83 -20.60
N ALA A 50 3.51 6.39 -20.88
CA ALA A 50 4.55 5.72 -21.67
C ALA A 50 5.06 4.45 -20.99
N ARG A 51 5.26 4.48 -19.67
CA ARG A 51 5.74 3.34 -18.86
C ARG A 51 4.64 2.33 -18.51
N ARG A 52 3.39 2.54 -18.96
CA ARG A 52 2.22 1.70 -18.61
C ARG A 52 2.12 1.44 -17.11
N VAL A 53 2.24 2.50 -16.30
CA VAL A 53 2.18 2.38 -14.83
C VAL A 53 0.83 1.78 -14.40
N SER A 54 0.88 0.82 -13.47
CA SER A 54 -0.33 0.18 -12.93
C SER A 54 -1.21 1.18 -12.20
N LYS A 55 -2.52 1.17 -12.47
CA LYS A 55 -3.50 1.98 -11.74
C LYS A 55 -3.98 1.34 -10.43
N LEU A 56 -3.47 0.15 -10.11
CA LEU A 56 -3.85 -0.61 -8.92
C LEU A 56 -3.03 -0.26 -7.66
N GLY A 57 -2.28 0.85 -7.66
CA GLY A 57 -1.48 1.27 -6.51
C GLY A 57 -2.28 1.44 -5.22
N GLY A 58 -3.57 1.81 -5.33
CA GLY A 58 -4.49 1.87 -4.20
C GLY A 58 -4.67 0.54 -3.45
N ILE A 59 -4.53 -0.60 -4.12
CA ILE A 59 -4.60 -1.93 -3.48
C ILE A 59 -3.44 -2.11 -2.49
N ALA A 60 -2.23 -1.66 -2.85
CA ALA A 60 -1.08 -1.79 -1.98
C ALA A 60 -1.21 -0.90 -0.73
N LEU A 61 -1.75 0.31 -0.90
CA LEU A 61 -1.97 1.23 0.21
C LEU A 61 -3.09 0.75 1.14
N PHE A 62 -4.26 0.41 0.58
CA PHE A 62 -5.38 -0.10 1.36
C PHE A 62 -5.05 -1.43 2.03
N GLY A 63 -4.36 -2.34 1.34
CA GLY A 63 -3.94 -3.61 1.90
C GLY A 63 -2.99 -3.44 3.10
N GLY A 64 -2.01 -2.56 3.00
CA GLY A 64 -1.12 -2.25 4.13
C GLY A 64 -1.86 -1.62 5.31
N PHE A 65 -2.74 -0.65 5.04
CA PHE A 65 -3.60 -0.06 6.07
C PHE A 65 -4.50 -1.10 6.75
N ALA A 66 -5.21 -1.93 5.98
CA ALA A 66 -6.15 -2.92 6.51
C ALA A 66 -5.43 -3.94 7.41
N VAL A 67 -4.27 -4.44 6.98
CA VAL A 67 -3.45 -5.37 7.78
C VAL A 67 -2.97 -4.70 9.06
N ALA A 68 -2.50 -3.46 8.99
CA ALA A 68 -2.06 -2.70 10.16
C ALA A 68 -3.20 -2.38 11.13
N ALA A 69 -4.38 -2.01 10.62
CA ALA A 69 -5.57 -1.76 11.42
C ALA A 69 -6.01 -3.03 12.16
N LEU A 70 -6.04 -4.18 11.49
CA LEU A 70 -6.34 -5.47 12.11
C LEU A 70 -5.29 -5.86 13.16
N ALA A 71 -4.00 -5.64 12.87
CA ALA A 71 -2.93 -5.91 13.82
C ALA A 71 -3.01 -5.01 15.07
N ALA A 72 -3.39 -3.74 14.90
CA ALA A 72 -3.55 -2.79 16.01
C ALA A 72 -4.63 -3.24 17.01
N GLN A 73 -5.66 -3.97 16.57
CA GLN A 73 -6.69 -4.52 17.46
C GLN A 73 -6.11 -5.54 18.46
N ALA A 74 -5.02 -6.22 18.12
CA ALA A 74 -4.35 -7.19 18.97
C ALA A 74 -3.26 -6.56 19.87
N LEU A 75 -2.85 -5.31 19.61
CA LEU A 75 -1.89 -4.60 20.45
C LEU A 75 -2.62 -3.83 21.57
N PRO A 76 -2.00 -3.66 22.75
CA PRO A 76 -2.51 -2.82 23.83
C PRO A 76 -2.31 -1.34 23.48
N VAL A 77 -3.00 -0.87 22.44
CA VAL A 77 -3.00 0.52 22.01
C VAL A 77 -4.08 1.25 22.81
N PRO A 78 -3.76 2.35 23.53
CA PRO A 78 -4.77 3.23 24.11
C PRO A 78 -5.72 3.72 23.02
N ARG A 79 -7.02 3.55 23.24
CA ARG A 79 -8.09 3.87 22.27
C ARG A 79 -8.75 5.18 22.62
#